data_AF-A0A536Q1J6-F1
#
_entry.id   AF-A0A536Q1J6-F1
#
_cell.length_a   1.000
_cell.length_b   1.000
_cell.length_c   1.000
_cell.angle_alpha   90.00
_cell.angle_beta   90.00
_cell.angle_gamma   90.00
#
_symmetry.space_group_name_H-M   'P 1'
#
loop_
_entity.id
_entity.type
_entity.pdbx_description
1 polymer ?
#
loop_
_entity_poly.entity_id
_entity_poly.type
_entity_poly.pdbx_seq_one_letter_code
_entity_poly.pdbx_strand_id
1 'polypeptide(L)'
;MNATEERTILADCCEDWIIEWGGFYKVDRAFRCPECTTEWTKTANDSYRRADGRSFVRRTRKGPQDEFPYLAAADGHEPNVERCCAKILLAHGERLREGLFVCPVCGTEWTRTTQRLHGLRVPVFAKATLREPLTVQPGRTRPFLVALSEYSPPRD
;
A
#
# COMPACT_ATOMS: atom_id res chain seq x y z
N MET A 1 18.87 12.29 12.72
CA MET A 1 18.90 11.18 11.74
C MET A 1 17.59 10.41 11.91
N ASN A 2 16.55 10.75 11.15
CA ASN A 2 15.25 10.08 11.25
C ASN A 2 15.06 9.21 10.01
N ALA A 3 15.45 7.95 10.11
CA ALA A 3 15.22 6.91 9.10
C ALA A 3 13.87 6.23 9.36
N THR A 4 12.79 7.01 9.49
CA THR A 4 11.49 6.51 10.00
C THR A 4 10.28 6.84 9.12
N GLU A 5 10.47 7.48 7.95
CA GLU A 5 9.35 7.95 7.12
C GLU A 5 8.87 6.97 6.03
N GLU A 6 9.66 5.94 5.69
CA GLU A 6 9.21 4.84 4.84
C GLU A 6 8.83 3.62 5.68
N ARG A 7 7.90 3.78 6.64
CA ARG A 7 7.20 2.62 7.21
C ARG A 7 6.25 2.03 6.16
N THR A 8 6.84 1.32 5.20
CA THR A 8 6.47 -0.04 4.81
C THR A 8 5.02 -0.41 5.16
N ILE A 9 4.10 0.07 4.32
CA ILE A 9 2.68 -0.35 4.17
C ILE A 9 1.89 -0.54 5.48
N LEU A 10 2.05 0.38 6.42
CA LEU A 10 1.09 0.55 7.51
C LEU A 10 0.41 1.92 7.51
N ALA A 11 0.81 2.84 6.64
CA ALA A 11 0.32 4.21 6.70
C ALA A 11 -1.18 4.34 6.44
N ASP A 12 -1.83 3.40 5.73
CA ASP A 12 -3.29 3.41 5.69
C ASP A 12 -3.93 2.06 5.34
N CYS A 13 -3.91 1.13 6.29
CA CYS A 13 -4.74 -0.07 6.22
C CYS A 13 -6.24 0.23 6.02
N CYS A 14 -6.70 1.44 6.36
CA CYS A 14 -8.06 1.85 6.11
C CYS A 14 -8.28 2.21 4.63
N GLU A 15 -7.38 2.96 3.99
CA GLU A 15 -7.53 3.31 2.56
C GLU A 15 -7.69 2.07 1.69
N ASP A 16 -6.82 1.07 1.81
CA ASP A 16 -6.90 -0.11 0.93
C ASP A 16 -8.26 -0.79 1.07
N TRP A 17 -8.70 -0.96 2.31
CA TRP A 17 -10.01 -1.51 2.65
C TRP A 17 -11.15 -0.66 2.08
N ILE A 18 -11.06 0.67 2.21
CA ILE A 18 -12.11 1.59 1.75
C ILE A 18 -12.16 1.64 0.22
N ILE A 19 -11.02 1.58 -0.45
CA ILE A 19 -10.96 1.56 -1.92
C ILE A 19 -11.58 0.27 -2.46
N GLU A 20 -11.35 -0.86 -1.81
CA GLU A 20 -11.89 -2.17 -2.22
C GLU A 20 -13.35 -2.36 -1.82
N TRP A 21 -13.68 -2.07 -0.55
CA TRP A 21 -14.96 -2.42 0.06
C TRP A 21 -15.89 -1.23 0.36
N GLY A 22 -15.36 0.00 0.33
CA GLY A 22 -16.11 1.22 0.67
C GLY A 22 -17.36 1.44 -0.18
N GLY A 23 -17.33 0.98 -1.43
CA GLY A 23 -18.46 1.01 -2.36
C GLY A 23 -19.70 0.26 -1.84
N PHE A 24 -19.52 -0.82 -1.07
CA PHE A 24 -20.61 -1.67 -0.60
C PHE A 24 -21.34 -1.12 0.64
N TYR A 25 -20.73 -0.21 1.40
CA TYR A 25 -21.42 0.42 2.52
C TYR A 25 -22.49 1.40 2.00
N LYS A 26 -23.61 1.51 2.73
CA LYS A 26 -24.62 2.53 2.50
C LYS A 26 -24.10 3.90 2.97
N VAL A 27 -24.60 4.98 2.36
CA VAL A 27 -24.37 6.34 2.88
C VAL A 27 -24.91 6.43 4.32
N ASP A 28 -24.23 7.20 5.15
CA ASP A 28 -24.41 7.35 6.60
C ASP A 28 -24.18 6.09 7.43
N ARG A 29 -23.65 5.02 6.82
CA ARG A 29 -23.27 3.81 7.56
C ARG A 29 -21.88 3.96 8.16
N ALA A 30 -21.79 3.71 9.47
CA ALA A 30 -20.52 3.52 10.16
C ALA A 30 -19.95 2.11 9.93
N PHE A 31 -18.63 2.01 9.83
CA PHE A 31 -17.87 0.77 9.73
C PHE A 31 -16.50 0.93 10.42
N ARG A 32 -15.83 -0.19 10.69
CA ARG A 32 -14.50 -0.23 11.30
C ARG A 32 -13.51 -0.89 10.36
N CYS A 33 -12.30 -0.35 10.28
CA CYS A 33 -11.20 -1.01 9.60
C CYS A 33 -10.89 -2.34 10.31
N PRO A 34 -10.84 -3.48 9.61
CA PRO A 34 -10.59 -4.77 10.23
C PRO A 34 -9.17 -4.89 10.82
N GLU A 35 -8.21 -4.10 10.31
CA GLU A 35 -6.81 -4.16 10.73
C GLU A 35 -6.52 -3.35 11.99
N CYS A 36 -6.97 -2.09 12.03
CA CYS A 36 -6.63 -1.16 13.10
C CYS A 36 -7.82 -0.71 13.93
N THR A 37 -9.03 -1.22 13.64
CA THR A 37 -10.30 -0.89 14.31
C THR A 37 -10.75 0.57 14.19
N THR A 38 -10.00 1.41 13.46
CA THR A 38 -10.39 2.82 13.19
C THR A 38 -11.81 2.88 12.63
N GLU A 39 -12.62 3.74 13.23
CA GLU A 39 -14.00 3.98 12.82
C GLU A 39 -14.09 4.98 11.67
N TRP A 40 -14.99 4.68 10.74
CA TRP A 40 -15.27 5.44 9.54
C TRP A 40 -16.77 5.50 9.29
N THR A 41 -17.21 6.54 8.59
CA THR A 41 -18.59 6.69 8.10
C THR A 41 -18.54 7.00 6.61
N LYS A 42 -19.35 6.33 5.80
CA LYS A 42 -19.52 6.70 4.39
C LYS A 42 -20.44 7.93 4.32
N THR A 43 -19.95 9.03 3.78
CA THR A 43 -20.70 10.29 3.69
C THR A 43 -21.28 10.55 2.30
N ALA A 44 -20.72 9.93 1.26
CA ALA A 44 -21.26 9.92 -0.11
C ALA A 44 -20.74 8.69 -0.87
N ASN A 45 -21.05 8.58 -2.17
CA ASN A 45 -20.58 7.46 -3.01
C ASN A 45 -19.06 7.22 -2.90
N ASP A 46 -18.29 8.29 -2.98
CA ASP A 46 -16.83 8.28 -2.96
C ASP A 46 -16.26 9.11 -1.81
N SER A 47 -17.03 9.37 -0.76
CA SER A 47 -16.60 10.20 0.37
C SER A 47 -16.79 9.49 1.70
N TYR A 48 -15.81 9.66 2.56
CA TYR A 48 -15.68 8.95 3.83
C TYR A 48 -15.20 9.92 4.91
N ARG A 49 -15.70 9.77 6.13
CA ARG A 49 -15.24 10.54 7.29
C ARG A 49 -14.67 9.59 8.33
N ARG A 50 -13.45 9.85 8.77
CA ARG A 50 -12.81 9.14 9.89
C ARG A 50 -13.37 9.65 11.22
N ALA A 51 -13.35 8.82 12.26
CA ALA A 51 -13.85 9.18 13.59
C ALA A 51 -13.15 10.39 14.23
N ASP A 52 -11.94 10.73 13.80
CA ASP A 52 -11.23 11.95 14.21
C ASP A 52 -11.73 13.23 13.51
N GLY A 53 -12.79 13.12 12.69
CA GLY A 53 -13.43 14.22 11.99
C GLY A 53 -12.87 14.52 10.60
N ARG A 54 -11.73 13.92 10.21
CA ARG A 54 -11.14 14.14 8.89
C ARG A 54 -11.97 13.50 7.79
N SER A 55 -12.16 14.25 6.71
CA SER A 55 -12.89 13.80 5.53
C SER A 55 -11.92 13.39 4.43
N PHE A 56 -12.28 12.32 3.73
CA PHE A 56 -11.50 11.72 2.66
C PHE A 56 -12.39 11.46 1.46
N VAL A 57 -11.83 11.62 0.28
CA VAL A 57 -12.52 11.39 -1.00
C VAL A 57 -11.71 10.39 -1.81
N ARG A 58 -12.37 9.36 -2.32
CA ARG A 58 -11.77 8.46 -3.28
C ARG A 58 -11.48 9.23 -4.56
N ARG A 59 -10.22 9.19 -4.98
CA ARG A 59 -9.73 9.76 -6.23
C ARG A 59 -9.00 8.68 -7.01
N THR A 60 -8.78 8.97 -8.28
CA THR A 60 -8.02 8.10 -9.17
C THR A 60 -6.90 8.91 -9.80
N ARG A 61 -5.66 8.47 -9.61
CA ARG A 61 -4.50 9.00 -10.34
C ARG A 61 -4.38 8.25 -11.66
N LYS A 62 -4.34 8.96 -12.77
CA LYS A 62 -4.11 8.37 -14.09
C LYS A 62 -2.62 8.43 -14.41
N GLY A 63 -2.05 7.27 -14.75
CA GLY A 63 -0.71 7.17 -15.29
C GLY A 63 -0.71 6.94 -16.80
N PRO A 64 0.47 6.73 -17.39
CA PRO A 64 0.63 6.50 -18.83
C PRO A 64 -0.04 5.21 -19.32
N GLN A 65 -0.10 4.18 -18.47
CA GLN A 65 -0.55 2.83 -18.86
C GLN A 65 -1.70 2.30 -17.99
N ASP A 66 -1.87 2.82 -16.77
CA ASP A 66 -2.87 2.32 -15.83
C ASP A 66 -3.33 3.45 -14.89
N GLU A 67 -4.36 3.18 -14.08
CA GLU A 67 -4.90 4.09 -13.10
C GLU A 67 -4.86 3.53 -11.67
N PHE A 68 -4.74 4.43 -10.69
CA PHE A 68 -4.56 4.07 -9.30
C PHE A 68 -5.56 4.78 -8.40
N PRO A 69 -6.52 4.05 -7.81
CA PRO A 69 -7.44 4.61 -6.83
C PRO A 69 -6.77 4.79 -5.45
N TYR A 70 -7.01 5.94 -4.83
CA TYR A 70 -6.48 6.31 -3.51
C TYR A 70 -7.48 7.18 -2.74
N LEU A 71 -7.29 7.32 -1.42
CA LEU A 71 -8.07 8.26 -0.61
C LEU A 71 -7.29 9.56 -0.45
N ALA A 72 -7.83 10.64 -0.98
CA ALA A 72 -7.31 11.98 -0.76
C ALA A 72 -7.95 12.58 0.49
N ALA A 73 -7.18 13.27 1.33
CA ALA A 73 -7.79 14.12 2.34
C ALA A 73 -8.56 15.26 1.65
N ALA A 74 -9.75 15.59 2.16
CA ALA A 74 -10.58 16.66 1.60
C ALA A 74 -9.95 18.05 1.79
N ASP A 75 -8.98 18.17 2.71
CA ASP A 75 -8.19 19.39 2.94
C ASP A 75 -7.10 19.64 1.87
N GLY A 76 -6.98 18.75 0.88
CA GLY A 76 -6.07 18.91 -0.26
C GLY A 76 -4.71 18.26 -0.08
N HIS A 77 -4.41 17.61 1.06
CA HIS A 77 -3.19 16.82 1.19
C HIS A 77 -3.29 15.53 0.37
N GLU A 78 -2.43 15.42 -0.64
CA GLU A 78 -2.29 14.20 -1.42
C GLU A 78 -1.45 13.17 -0.66
N PRO A 79 -1.83 11.88 -0.68
CA PRO A 79 -1.03 10.83 -0.04
C PRO A 79 0.29 10.61 -0.79
N ASN A 80 1.19 9.88 -0.12
CA ASN A 80 2.52 9.55 -0.62
C ASN A 80 2.49 9.03 -2.07
N VAL A 81 3.27 9.68 -2.94
CA VAL A 81 3.26 9.57 -4.40
C VAL A 81 3.49 8.15 -4.90
N GLU A 82 4.16 7.30 -4.13
CA GLU A 82 4.57 5.97 -4.58
C GLU A 82 3.69 4.80 -4.11
N ARG A 83 2.51 5.08 -3.56
CA ARG A 83 1.60 4.03 -3.08
C ARG A 83 1.17 3.04 -4.18
N CYS A 84 1.12 3.50 -5.44
CA CYS A 84 0.84 2.64 -6.59
C CYS A 84 1.89 1.55 -6.77
N CYS A 85 3.17 1.87 -6.62
CA CYS A 85 4.26 0.88 -6.63
C CYS A 85 4.03 -0.17 -5.55
N ALA A 86 3.81 0.28 -4.32
CA ALA A 86 3.64 -0.60 -3.16
C ALA A 86 2.49 -1.63 -3.37
N LYS A 87 1.32 -1.20 -3.84
CA LYS A 87 0.20 -2.13 -4.12
C LYS A 87 0.55 -3.14 -5.22
N ILE A 88 1.19 -2.68 -6.30
CA ILE A 88 1.56 -3.59 -7.40
C ILE A 88 2.59 -4.62 -6.91
N LEU A 89 3.59 -4.20 -6.14
CA LEU A 89 4.58 -5.11 -5.57
C LEU A 89 3.94 -6.12 -4.60
N LEU A 90 2.95 -5.71 -3.79
CA LEU A 90 2.23 -6.64 -2.93
C LEU A 90 1.36 -7.64 -3.71
N ALA A 91 0.61 -7.18 -4.71
CA ALA A 91 -0.34 -8.02 -5.44
C ALA A 91 0.31 -8.91 -6.51
N HIS A 92 1.44 -8.47 -7.06
CA HIS A 92 2.07 -9.08 -8.23
C HIS A 92 3.56 -9.36 -8.05
N GLY A 93 4.23 -8.81 -7.03
CA GLY A 93 5.69 -8.85 -6.90
C GLY A 93 6.28 -10.26 -6.85
N GLU A 94 5.57 -11.23 -6.28
CA GLU A 94 5.97 -12.65 -6.32
C GLU A 94 5.99 -13.21 -7.75
N ARG A 95 5.03 -12.80 -8.57
CA ARG A 95 4.84 -13.24 -9.97
C ARG A 95 5.62 -12.41 -10.99
N LEU A 96 6.15 -11.25 -10.58
CA LEU A 96 7.00 -10.43 -11.44
C LEU A 96 8.25 -11.22 -11.83
N ARG A 97 8.63 -11.12 -13.11
CA ARG A 97 9.90 -11.66 -13.61
C ARG A 97 11.06 -10.92 -12.95
N GLU A 98 12.20 -11.60 -12.83
CA GLU A 98 13.44 -10.91 -12.43
C GLU A 98 13.82 -9.84 -13.45
N GLY A 99 14.40 -8.75 -12.94
CA GLY A 99 14.84 -7.60 -13.73
C GLY A 99 14.00 -6.34 -13.48
N LEU A 100 14.02 -5.45 -14.48
CA LEU A 100 13.39 -4.15 -14.43
C LEU A 100 11.86 -4.27 -14.48
N PHE A 101 11.20 -3.53 -13.58
CA PHE A 101 9.77 -3.29 -13.55
C PHE A 101 9.54 -1.78 -13.47
N VAL A 102 8.76 -1.23 -14.39
CA VAL A 102 8.39 0.20 -14.38
C VAL A 102 6.94 0.30 -13.91
N CYS A 103 6.69 1.12 -12.89
CA CYS A 103 5.34 1.34 -12.42
C CYS A 103 4.48 1.98 -13.53
N PRO A 104 3.37 1.35 -13.96
CA PRO A 104 2.53 1.86 -15.05
C PRO A 104 1.74 3.14 -14.68
N VAL A 105 1.75 3.50 -13.40
CA VAL A 105 1.01 4.65 -12.86
C VAL A 105 1.93 5.86 -12.70
N CYS A 106 3.04 5.73 -11.97
CA CYS A 106 3.93 6.85 -11.65
C CYS A 106 5.26 6.82 -12.40
N GLY A 107 5.56 5.77 -13.17
CA GLY A 107 6.80 5.64 -13.93
C GLY A 107 8.03 5.26 -13.10
N THR A 108 7.91 5.07 -11.78
CA THR A 108 9.06 4.66 -10.95
C THR A 108 9.62 3.32 -11.42
N GLU A 109 10.92 3.29 -11.65
CA GLU A 109 11.68 2.10 -11.98
C GLU A 109 12.06 1.32 -10.72
N TRP A 110 11.77 0.02 -10.74
CA TRP A 110 12.12 -0.94 -9.71
C TRP A 110 12.89 -2.09 -10.34
N THR A 111 13.79 -2.70 -9.58
CA THR A 111 14.45 -3.95 -9.94
C THR A 111 13.95 -5.05 -9.00
N ARG A 112 13.43 -6.13 -9.57
CA ARG A 112 13.04 -7.34 -8.85
C ARG A 112 14.14 -8.38 -8.97
N THR A 113 14.60 -8.90 -7.84
CA THR A 113 15.52 -10.03 -7.76
C THR A 113 14.93 -11.11 -6.85
N THR A 114 15.43 -12.34 -6.92
CA THR A 114 15.15 -13.36 -5.89
C THR A 114 16.38 -13.53 -5.03
N GLN A 115 16.24 -13.45 -3.72
CA GLN A 115 17.32 -13.72 -2.78
C GLN A 115 16.98 -14.89 -1.86
N ARG A 116 18.00 -15.52 -1.27
CA ARG A 116 17.80 -16.58 -0.29
C ARG A 116 17.99 -16.03 1.11
N LEU A 117 16.91 -15.93 1.88
CA LEU A 117 16.91 -15.47 3.27
C LEU A 117 16.31 -16.55 4.17
N HIS A 118 16.98 -16.87 5.28
CA HIS A 118 16.52 -17.91 6.22
C HIS A 118 16.14 -19.24 5.54
N GLY A 119 16.85 -19.61 4.48
CA GLY A 119 16.59 -20.82 3.69
C GLY A 119 15.49 -20.69 2.63
N LEU A 120 14.66 -19.63 2.67
CA LEU A 120 13.56 -19.35 1.76
C LEU A 120 14.00 -18.48 0.58
N ARG A 121 13.35 -18.67 -0.58
CA ARG A 121 13.51 -17.77 -1.74
C ARG A 121 12.49 -16.65 -1.62
N VAL A 122 12.98 -15.42 -1.50
CA VAL A 122 12.14 -14.23 -1.30
C VAL A 122 12.31 -13.25 -2.46
N PRO A 123 11.23 -12.63 -2.95
CA PRO A 123 11.34 -11.54 -3.92
C PRO A 123 11.88 -10.29 -3.22
N VAL A 124 12.86 -9.63 -3.83
CA VAL A 124 13.48 -8.41 -3.32
C VAL A 124 13.34 -7.31 -4.36
N PHE A 125 12.85 -6.15 -3.94
CA PHE A 125 12.54 -5.00 -4.78
C PHE A 125 13.42 -3.82 -4.38
N ALA A 126 14.14 -3.27 -5.34
CA ALA A 126 14.99 -2.09 -5.15
C ALA A 126 14.59 -0.98 -6.13
N LYS A 127 14.81 0.28 -5.76
CA LYS A 127 14.74 1.46 -6.63
C LYS A 127 15.87 2.41 -6.25
N ALA A 128 16.23 3.34 -7.14
CA ALA A 128 17.40 4.21 -6.93
C ALA A 128 17.33 5.09 -5.67
N THR A 129 16.13 5.53 -5.29
CA THR A 129 15.91 6.43 -4.13
C THR A 129 15.80 5.70 -2.79
N LEU A 130 15.77 4.37 -2.82
CA LEU A 130 15.54 3.55 -1.64
C LEU A 130 16.88 3.20 -0.97
N ARG A 131 16.98 3.45 0.34
CA ARG A 131 18.22 3.16 1.10
C ARG A 131 18.46 1.65 1.24
N GLU A 132 17.40 0.88 1.40
CA GLU A 132 17.46 -0.56 1.59
C GLU A 132 16.35 -1.25 0.80
N PRO A 133 16.66 -2.31 0.03
CA PRO A 133 15.64 -3.05 -0.71
C PRO A 133 14.49 -3.54 0.18
N LEU A 134 13.31 -3.64 -0.42
CA LEU A 134 12.12 -4.16 0.25
C LEU A 134 11.85 -5.62 -0.14
N THR A 135 11.15 -6.35 0.72
CA THR A 135 10.57 -7.66 0.42
C THR A 135 9.15 -7.76 0.95
N VAL A 136 8.40 -8.79 0.57
CA VAL A 136 7.05 -9.06 1.09
C VAL A 136 7.15 -9.86 2.38
N GLN A 137 6.60 -9.32 3.46
CA GLN A 137 6.34 -10.01 4.70
C GLN A 137 4.88 -10.51 4.69
N PRO A 138 4.63 -11.83 4.87
CA PRO A 138 3.29 -12.29 5.17
C PRO A 138 2.88 -11.77 6.55
N GLY A 139 1.76 -11.06 6.61
CA GLY A 139 1.10 -10.68 7.86
C GLY A 139 -0.03 -11.63 8.23
N ARG A 140 -0.62 -11.43 9.41
CA ARG A 140 -1.72 -12.27 9.94
C ARG A 140 -2.98 -12.21 9.06
N THR A 141 -3.25 -11.06 8.49
CA THR A 141 -4.47 -10.71 7.76
C THR A 141 -4.19 -10.32 6.32
N ARG A 142 -3.02 -9.70 6.07
CA ARG A 142 -2.56 -9.27 4.74
C ARG A 142 -1.04 -9.19 4.66
N PRO A 143 -0.44 -9.31 3.47
CA PRO A 143 0.99 -9.05 3.28
C PRO A 143 1.29 -7.55 3.36
N PHE A 144 2.54 -7.22 3.71
CA PHE A 144 3.08 -5.85 3.69
C PHE A 144 4.54 -5.89 3.22
N LEU A 145 5.05 -4.80 2.67
CA LEU A 145 6.48 -4.72 2.37
C LEU A 145 7.22 -4.44 3.68
N VAL A 146 8.44 -4.94 3.80
CA VAL A 146 9.38 -4.66 4.90
C VAL A 146 10.76 -4.38 4.30
N ALA A 147 11.62 -3.67 5.03
CA ALA A 147 13.04 -3.62 4.67
C ALA A 147 13.63 -5.04 4.72
N LEU A 148 14.59 -5.34 3.85
CA LEU A 148 15.14 -6.69 3.72
C LEU A 148 15.71 -7.23 5.04
N SER A 149 16.35 -6.37 5.83
CA SER A 149 16.88 -6.65 7.17
C SER A 149 15.83 -6.90 8.23
N GLU A 150 14.58 -6.46 8.01
CA GLU A 150 13.45 -6.65 8.90
C GLU A 150 12.62 -7.90 8.55
N TYR A 151 12.96 -8.58 7.44
CA TYR A 151 12.25 -9.79 7.02
C TYR A 151 12.35 -10.88 8.09
N SER A 152 11.18 -11.37 8.52
CA SER A 152 11.07 -12.52 9.41
C SER A 152 10.43 -13.68 8.64
N PRO A 153 11.02 -14.88 8.65
CA PRO A 153 10.36 -16.05 8.08
C PRO A 153 9.02 -16.30 8.80
N PRO A 154 8.01 -16.84 8.10
CA PRO A 154 6.78 -17.29 8.72
C PRO A 154 7.10 -18.24 9.88
N ARG A 155 6.43 -18.07 11.02
CA ARG A 155 6.49 -19.05 12.10
C ARG A 155 5.45 -20.13 11.80
N ASP A 156 5.88 -21.40 11.85
CA ASP A 156 4.99 -22.57 11.78
C ASP A 156 3.93 -22.56 12.88
#